data_AF-A0A2G9NKG5-F1
#
_entry.id   AF-A0A2G9NKG5-F1
#
_cell.length_a   1.000
_cell.length_b   1.000
_cell.length_c   1.000
_cell.angle_alpha   90.00
_cell.angle_beta   90.00
_cell.angle_gamma   90.00
#
_symmetry.space_group_name_H-M   'P 1'
#
loop_
_entity.id
_entity.type
_entity.pdbx_description
1 polymer ?
#
loop_
_entity_poly.entity_id
_entity_poly.type
_entity_poly.pdbx_seq_one_letter_code
_entity_poly.pdbx_strand_id
1 'polypeptide(L)'
;MKKEKLKVYSWRNYTEYIRDNPQNLWFKQRLYGWGWIPVRWQGWAFLWIWIILFVLFFLKIDNKSHSVSDTIIGLILPYIFMILLLLLIFYGTCEKPKWNWGRVKN
;
A
#
# COMPACT_ATOMS: atom_id res chain seq x y z
N MET A 1 2.66 36.22 6.23
CA MET A 1 2.37 34.82 6.63
C MET A 1 0.92 34.49 6.28
N LYS A 2 0.68 33.76 5.17
CA LYS A 2 -0.67 33.25 4.87
C LYS A 2 -0.98 32.17 5.92
N LYS A 3 -2.02 32.38 6.73
CA LYS A 3 -2.58 31.32 7.57
C LYS A 3 -3.18 30.28 6.62
N GLU A 4 -2.44 29.21 6.32
CA GLU A 4 -3.02 28.05 5.66
C GLU A 4 -4.14 27.56 6.56
N LYS A 5 -5.39 27.65 6.07
CA LYS A 5 -6.56 27.18 6.81
C LYS A 5 -6.39 25.67 6.97
N LEU A 6 -6.21 25.25 8.21
CA LEU A 6 -6.15 23.85 8.60
C LEU A 6 -7.45 23.17 8.14
N LYS A 7 -7.37 22.34 7.09
CA LYS A 7 -8.52 21.56 6.62
C LYS A 7 -8.70 20.35 7.53
N VAL A 8 -9.91 20.17 8.05
CA VAL A 8 -10.28 19.01 8.87
C VAL A 8 -11.04 18.03 7.99
N TYR A 9 -10.42 16.90 7.71
CA TYR A 9 -11.04 15.82 6.94
C TYR A 9 -11.81 14.86 7.85
N SER A 10 -12.99 14.44 7.42
CA SER A 10 -13.82 13.41 8.07
C SER A 10 -14.45 12.50 7.00
N TRP A 11 -15.27 11.52 7.39
CA TRP A 11 -15.94 10.60 6.48
C TRP A 11 -16.80 11.32 5.44
N ARG A 12 -17.39 12.46 5.80
CA ARG A 12 -18.24 13.27 4.90
C ARG A 12 -17.47 13.83 3.71
N ASN A 13 -16.17 14.09 3.91
CA ASN A 13 -15.30 14.74 2.93
C ASN A 13 -14.14 13.81 2.52
N TYR A 14 -14.35 12.49 2.59
CA TYR A 14 -13.32 11.50 2.33
C TYR A 14 -12.77 11.58 0.90
N THR A 15 -13.62 11.94 -0.07
CA THR A 15 -13.21 12.15 -1.46
C THR A 15 -12.26 13.33 -1.61
N GLU A 16 -12.50 14.43 -0.89
CA GLU A 16 -11.60 15.59 -0.85
C GLU A 16 -10.25 15.21 -0.24
N TYR A 17 -10.28 14.43 0.84
CA TYR A 17 -9.07 13.91 1.46
C TYR A 17 -8.23 13.07 0.50
N ILE A 18 -8.83 12.15 -0.25
CA ILE A 18 -8.08 11.33 -1.24
C ILE A 18 -7.51 12.21 -2.35
N ARG A 19 -8.29 13.18 -2.83
CA ARG A 19 -7.90 14.09 -3.94
C ARG A 19 -6.83 15.09 -3.53
N ASP A 20 -6.76 15.46 -2.25
CA ASP A 20 -5.74 16.36 -1.71
C ASP A 20 -4.37 15.69 -1.66
N ASN A 21 -3.67 15.66 -2.80
CA ASN A 21 -2.36 15.03 -2.93
C ASN A 21 -1.34 15.99 -3.57
N PRO A 22 -0.94 17.06 -2.87
CA PRO A 22 -0.02 18.06 -3.39
C PRO A 22 1.39 17.50 -3.64
N GLN A 23 1.80 16.47 -2.90
CA GLN A 23 3.12 15.85 -3.00
C GLN A 23 3.19 14.72 -4.03
N ASN A 24 2.13 14.53 -4.83
CA ASN A 24 2.08 13.53 -5.89
C ASN A 24 2.36 12.08 -5.44
N LEU A 25 2.04 11.75 -4.19
CA LEU A 25 2.29 10.46 -3.56
C LEU A 25 1.47 9.36 -4.24
N TRP A 26 2.04 8.15 -4.31
CA TRP A 26 1.35 7.00 -4.92
C TRP A 26 0.34 6.41 -3.96
N PHE A 27 0.72 6.40 -2.67
CA PHE A 27 -0.08 5.89 -1.58
C PHE A 27 -0.25 6.97 -0.51
N LYS A 28 -1.49 7.16 -0.07
CA LYS A 28 -1.83 8.05 1.03
C LYS A 28 -2.19 7.23 2.25
N GLN A 29 -1.91 7.74 3.44
CA GLN A 29 -2.34 7.07 4.67
C GLN A 29 -3.87 6.95 4.71
N ARG A 30 -4.39 5.99 5.47
CA ARG A 30 -5.83 5.90 5.70
C ARG A 30 -6.28 7.05 6.62
N LEU A 31 -7.44 7.64 6.27
CA LEU A 31 -8.09 8.64 7.13
C LEU A 31 -8.56 8.02 8.46
N TYR A 32 -8.93 6.74 8.43
CA TYR A 32 -9.37 5.95 9.57
C TYR A 32 -8.54 4.67 9.66
N GLY A 33 -7.97 4.40 10.84
CA GLY A 33 -7.16 3.21 11.13
C GLY A 33 -5.69 3.36 10.74
N TRP A 34 -5.07 2.21 10.42
CA TRP A 34 -3.67 2.10 10.01
C TRP A 34 -3.53 1.68 8.54
N GLY A 35 -2.39 2.01 7.95
CA GLY A 35 -1.99 1.57 6.62
C GLY A 35 -2.18 2.65 5.55
N TRP A 36 -2.17 2.20 4.29
CA TRP A 36 -2.15 3.06 3.12
C TRP A 36 -3.16 2.63 2.07
N ILE A 37 -3.55 3.58 1.21
CA ILE A 37 -4.44 3.35 0.08
C ILE A 37 -3.78 3.97 -1.16
N PRO A 38 -3.78 3.27 -2.31
CA PRO A 38 -3.33 3.84 -3.57
C PRO A 38 -4.26 5.00 -3.97
N VAL A 39 -3.69 6.20 -4.09
CA VAL A 39 -4.41 7.41 -4.53
C VAL A 39 -4.10 7.79 -5.97
N ARG A 40 -3.11 7.13 -6.58
CA ARG A 40 -2.74 7.31 -7.99
C ARG A 40 -2.69 5.99 -8.75
N TRP A 41 -2.79 6.10 -10.07
CA TRP A 41 -2.69 4.97 -10.98
C TRP A 41 -1.36 4.22 -10.84
N GLN A 42 -0.25 4.88 -10.49
CA GLN A 42 1.03 4.19 -10.25
C GLN A 42 0.94 3.22 -9.07
N GLY A 43 0.27 3.62 -7.98
CA GLY A 43 0.06 2.74 -6.82
C GLY A 43 -0.83 1.55 -7.17
N TRP A 44 -1.87 1.76 -7.97
CA TRP A 44 -2.72 0.69 -8.48
C TRP A 44 -1.98 -0.25 -9.43
N ALA A 45 -1.22 0.28 -10.39
CA ALA A 45 -0.42 -0.50 -11.32
C ALA A 45 0.61 -1.35 -10.58
N PHE A 46 1.29 -0.77 -9.59
CA PHE A 46 2.20 -1.50 -8.71
C PHE A 46 1.50 -2.66 -7.97
N LEU A 47 0.33 -2.40 -7.39
CA LEU A 47 -0.45 -3.41 -6.68
C LEU A 47 -0.85 -4.56 -7.61
N TRP A 48 -1.30 -4.25 -8.83
CA TRP A 48 -1.63 -5.26 -9.84
C TRP A 48 -0.42 -6.10 -10.25
N ILE A 49 0.72 -5.46 -10.52
CA ILE A 49 1.97 -6.15 -10.84
C ILE A 49 2.37 -7.07 -9.69
N TRP A 50 2.27 -6.61 -8.45
CA TRP A 50 2.59 -7.40 -7.27
C TRP A 50 1.70 -8.63 -7.13
N ILE A 51 0.38 -8.49 -7.32
CA ILE A 51 -0.57 -9.62 -7.30
C ILE A 51 -0.24 -10.62 -8.41
N ILE A 52 -0.03 -10.15 -9.63
CA ILE A 52 0.29 -11.03 -10.77
C ILE A 52 1.59 -11.79 -10.51
N LEU A 53 2.64 -11.12 -10.05
CA LEU A 53 3.90 -11.77 -9.70
C LEU A 53 3.71 -12.81 -8.61
N PHE A 54 2.96 -12.49 -7.56
CA PHE A 54 2.69 -13.42 -6.46
C PHE A 54 1.97 -14.68 -6.96
N VAL A 55 0.95 -14.53 -7.80
CA VAL A 55 0.22 -15.66 -8.40
C VAL A 55 1.14 -16.49 -9.31
N LEU A 56 1.98 -15.84 -10.13
CA LEU A 56 2.93 -16.56 -10.99
C LEU A 56 3.97 -17.35 -10.17
N PHE A 57 4.46 -16.77 -9.07
CA PHE A 57 5.36 -17.47 -8.15
C PHE A 57 4.67 -18.66 -7.48
N PHE A 58 3.43 -18.47 -7.02
CA PHE A 58 2.61 -19.54 -6.45
C PHE A 58 2.46 -20.70 -7.44
N LEU A 59 1.97 -20.43 -8.66
CA LEU A 59 1.78 -21.46 -9.69
C LEU A 59 3.08 -22.16 -10.06
N LYS A 60 4.22 -21.44 -10.10
CA LYS A 60 5.52 -22.02 -10.43
C LYS A 60 6.04 -22.97 -9.34
N ILE A 61 5.79 -22.65 -8.07
CA ILE A 61 6.22 -23.46 -6.93
C ILE A 61 5.30 -24.68 -6.80
N ASP A 62 3.99 -24.46 -6.84
CA ASP A 62 2.97 -25.51 -6.73
C ASP A 62 3.14 -26.61 -7.80
N ASN A 63 3.39 -26.23 -9.06
CA ASN A 63 3.67 -27.18 -10.14
C ASN A 63 4.89 -28.10 -9.90
N LYS A 64 5.80 -27.74 -8.99
CA LYS A 64 7.00 -28.52 -8.63
C LYS A 64 6.89 -29.19 -7.26
N SER A 65 5.83 -28.89 -6.51
CA SER A 65 5.63 -29.41 -5.16
C SER A 65 4.95 -30.77 -5.22
N HIS A 66 5.41 -31.70 -4.38
CA HIS A 66 4.78 -33.01 -4.22
C HIS A 66 3.76 -33.03 -3.07
N SER A 67 3.71 -31.98 -2.26
CA SER A 67 2.77 -31.80 -1.17
C SER A 67 2.45 -30.32 -0.96
N VAL A 68 1.30 -30.04 -0.33
CA VAL A 68 0.89 -28.67 0.05
C VAL A 68 1.89 -28.05 1.02
N SER A 69 2.48 -28.85 1.91
CA SER A 69 3.54 -28.40 2.83
C SER A 69 4.77 -27.89 2.09
N ASP A 70 5.20 -28.58 1.03
CA ASP A 70 6.36 -28.16 0.23
C ASP A 70 6.08 -26.84 -0.50
N THR A 71 4.84 -26.64 -0.96
CA THR A 71 4.41 -25.38 -1.60
C THR A 71 4.48 -24.22 -0.61
N ILE A 72 3.93 -24.40 0.60
CA ILE A 72 3.93 -23.36 1.64
C ILE A 72 5.37 -23.03 2.05
N ILE A 73 6.21 -24.04 2.31
CA ILE A 73 7.61 -23.82 2.70
C ILE A 73 8.38 -23.11 1.58
N GLY A 74 8.20 -23.54 0.33
CA GLY A 74 8.82 -22.93 -0.84
C GLY A 74 8.39 -21.48 -1.09
N LEU A 75 7.20 -21.09 -0.63
CA LEU A 75 6.67 -19.73 -0.76
C LEU A 75 7.18 -18.74 0.29
N ILE A 76 7.57 -19.21 1.48
CA ILE A 76 7.96 -18.32 2.59
C ILE A 76 9.11 -17.39 2.18
N LEU A 77 10.19 -17.93 1.61
CA LEU A 77 11.37 -17.15 1.29
C LEU A 77 11.12 -16.13 0.15
N PRO A 78 10.52 -16.50 -1.00
CA PRO A 78 10.12 -15.54 -2.02
C PRO A 78 9.15 -14.49 -1.50
N TYR A 79 8.21 -14.87 -0.63
CA TYR A 79 7.23 -13.95 -0.06
C TYR A 79 7.88 -12.90 0.84
N ILE A 80 8.83 -13.29 1.69
CA ILE A 80 9.63 -12.35 2.50
C ILE A 80 10.38 -11.37 1.59
N PHE A 81 11.00 -11.86 0.51
CA PHE A 81 11.70 -11.00 -0.43
C PHE A 81 10.75 -10.01 -1.13
N MET A 82 9.55 -10.45 -1.52
CA MET A 82 8.52 -9.57 -2.09
C MET A 82 8.06 -8.50 -1.09
N ILE A 83 7.91 -8.84 0.20
CA ILE A 83 7.59 -7.88 1.25
C ILE A 83 8.70 -6.83 1.39
N LEU A 84 9.97 -7.27 1.42
CA LEU A 84 11.12 -6.35 1.52
C LEU A 84 11.18 -5.37 0.34
N LEU A 85 10.97 -5.86 -0.89
CA LEU A 85 10.88 -5.00 -2.07
C LEU A 85 9.75 -3.98 -1.96
N LEU A 86 8.59 -4.42 -1.45
CA LEU A 86 7.42 -3.56 -1.28
C LEU A 86 7.67 -2.47 -0.22
N LEU A 87 8.36 -2.81 0.88
CA LEU A 87 8.78 -1.85 1.91
C LEU A 87 9.79 -0.83 1.37
N LEU A 88 10.73 -1.25 0.53
CA LEU A 88 11.70 -0.33 -0.11
C LEU A 88 10.99 0.70 -0.99
N ILE A 89 9.99 0.27 -1.77
CA ILE A 89 9.20 1.15 -2.63
C ILE A 89 8.36 2.10 -1.78
N PHE A 90 7.79 1.61 -0.68
CA PHE A 90 6.99 2.42 0.24
C PHE A 90 7.79 3.51 0.94
N TYR A 91 9.08 3.30 1.19
CA TYR A 91 9.93 4.29 1.84
C TYR A 91 10.01 5.62 1.07
N GLY A 92 9.90 5.58 -0.27
CA GLY A 92 9.96 6.77 -1.12
C GLY A 92 8.63 7.28 -1.66
N THR A 93 7.55 6.48 -1.59
CA THR A 93 6.30 6.75 -2.31
C THR A 93 5.07 6.95 -1.41
N CYS A 94 5.22 6.73 -0.11
CA CYS A 94 4.14 6.73 0.87
C CYS A 94 4.30 7.82 1.94
N GLU A 95 3.18 8.26 2.52
CA GLU A 95 3.20 9.00 3.79
C GLU A 95 3.64 8.09 4.94
N LYS A 96 4.24 8.67 5.99
CA LYS A 96 4.58 7.92 7.21
C LYS A 96 3.32 7.24 7.76
N PRO A 97 3.36 5.94 8.08
CA PRO A 97 2.21 5.26 8.66
C PRO A 97 1.93 5.88 10.03
N LYS A 98 0.73 6.41 10.19
CA LYS A 98 0.20 6.80 11.49
C LYS A 98 -1.22 6.31 11.63
N TRP A 99 -1.59 6.01 12.87
CA TRP A 99 -2.96 5.70 13.21
C TRP A 99 -3.79 7.00 13.24
N ASN A 100 -4.87 7.07 12.46
CA ASN A 100 -5.75 8.24 12.41
C ASN A 100 -7.23 7.86 12.68
N TRP A 101 -8.00 8.78 13.24
CA TRP A 101 -9.45 8.66 13.46
C TRP A 101 -10.25 9.78 12.78
N GLY A 102 -9.88 10.13 11.55
CA GLY A 102 -10.64 11.10 10.74
C GLY A 102 -10.61 12.53 11.26
N ARG A 103 -9.47 12.96 11.80
CA ARG A 103 -9.15 14.35 12.09
C ARG A 103 -7.69 14.60 11.74
N VAL A 104 -7.37 14.47 10.45
CA VAL A 104 -6.02 14.78 9.96
C VAL A 104 -5.94 16.29 9.75
N LYS A 105 -5.18 16.96 10.62
CA LYS A 105 -4.76 18.35 10.47
C LYS A 105 -3.44 18.32 9.69
N ASN A 106 -3.47 18.74 8.43
CA ASN A 106 -2.26 19.01 7.65
C ASN A 106 -1.68 20.36 8.08
#